data_AF-A0A534TRA8-F1
#
_entry.id   AF-A0A534TRA8-F1
#
_cell.length_a   1.000
_cell.length_b   1.000
_cell.length_c   1.000
_cell.angle_alpha   90.00
_cell.angle_beta   90.00
_cell.angle_gamma   90.00
#
_symmetry.space_group_name_H-M   'P 1'
#
loop_
_entity.id
_entity.type
_entity.pdbx_description
1 polymer ?
#
loop_
_entity_poly.entity_id
_entity_poly.type
_entity_poly.pdbx_seq_one_letter_code
_entity_poly.pdbx_strand_id
1 'polypeptide(L)'
;MRSLLFALAAGAIVAAGESDPAGTASIQLEVGQSAPLSSAPGANVLCDDPGVVASDFAEDGGGFALLALKPGTTLCGVWLVGQKPGGLYRVTVTARSSGTGAEPAADAGVDGGPA
;
A
#
# COMPACT_ATOMS: atom_id res chain seq x y z
N MET A 1 15.39 54.25 9.53
CA MET A 1 16.26 53.12 9.11
C MET A 1 15.48 51.85 9.43
N ARG A 2 14.75 51.28 8.46
CA ARG A 2 15.19 50.18 7.59
C ARG A 2 15.79 49.01 8.39
N SER A 3 14.96 48.01 8.69
CA SER A 3 15.36 46.61 8.73
C SER A 3 14.16 45.76 8.34
N LEU A 4 14.07 45.43 7.05
CA LEU A 4 13.22 44.36 6.56
C LEU A 4 13.83 43.04 7.04
N LEU A 5 13.12 42.31 7.90
CA LEU A 5 13.40 40.91 8.18
C LEU A 5 12.93 40.09 6.97
N PHE A 6 13.90 39.47 6.29
CA PHE A 6 13.70 38.51 5.23
C PHE A 6 12.93 37.29 5.77
N ALA A 7 11.70 37.08 5.30
CA ALA A 7 10.98 35.84 5.49
C ALA A 7 11.58 34.78 4.55
N LEU A 8 12.22 33.75 5.13
CA LEU A 8 12.66 32.57 4.39
C LEU A 8 11.43 31.87 3.79
N ALA A 9 11.38 31.79 2.46
CA ALA A 9 10.45 30.91 1.76
C ALA A 9 10.86 29.45 2.02
N ALA A 10 10.02 28.70 2.72
CA ALA A 10 10.15 27.26 2.86
C ALA A 10 9.87 26.61 1.48
N GLY A 11 10.94 26.21 0.80
CA GLY A 11 10.84 25.42 -0.43
C GLY A 11 10.33 24.02 -0.09
N ALA A 12 9.15 23.66 -0.59
CA ALA A 12 8.71 22.28 -0.63
C ALA A 12 9.60 21.50 -1.61
N ILE A 13 10.47 20.65 -1.08
CA ILE A 13 11.26 19.72 -1.88
C ILE A 13 10.31 18.61 -2.31
N VAL A 14 9.72 18.73 -3.50
CA VAL A 14 9.01 17.62 -4.13
C VAL A 14 10.10 16.66 -4.59
N ALA A 15 10.32 15.58 -3.85
CA ALA A 15 11.13 14.47 -4.31
C ALA A 15 10.45 13.93 -5.58
N ALA A 16 11.00 14.26 -6.74
CA ALA A 16 10.61 13.68 -8.01
C ALA A 16 10.94 12.19 -7.95
N GLY A 17 9.97 11.38 -7.52
CA GLY A 17 10.04 9.94 -7.70
C GLY A 17 10.26 9.64 -9.19
N GLU A 18 11.13 8.67 -9.48
CA GLU A 18 11.36 8.19 -10.84
C GLU A 18 10.03 8.09 -11.59
N SER A 19 9.92 8.82 -12.70
CA SER A 19 8.71 8.80 -13.53
C SER A 19 8.40 7.36 -13.89
N ASP A 20 7.17 6.93 -13.63
CA ASP A 20 6.71 5.58 -13.96
C ASP A 20 7.05 5.21 -15.40
N PRO A 21 7.40 3.94 -15.69
CA PRO A 21 7.41 3.44 -17.05
C PRO A 21 6.04 3.67 -17.70
N ALA A 22 6.03 3.99 -18.99
CA ALA A 22 4.81 4.24 -19.74
C ALA A 22 3.86 3.02 -19.64
N GLY A 23 2.58 3.28 -19.37
CA GLY A 23 1.57 2.23 -19.20
C GLY A 23 1.46 1.67 -17.77
N THR A 24 2.19 2.23 -16.80
CA THR A 24 1.99 1.89 -15.38
C THR A 24 0.66 2.43 -14.88
N ALA A 25 -0.15 1.56 -14.27
CA ALA A 25 -1.41 1.93 -13.63
C ALA A 25 -1.18 2.30 -12.15
N SER A 26 -2.03 3.17 -11.59
CA SER A 26 -1.94 3.57 -10.18
C SER A 26 -2.99 2.87 -9.33
N ILE A 27 -2.58 2.34 -8.18
CA ILE A 27 -3.45 1.75 -7.16
C ILE A 27 -3.23 2.50 -5.84
N GLN A 28 -4.32 2.85 -5.16
CA GLN A 28 -4.29 3.47 -3.84
C GLN A 28 -4.95 2.52 -2.84
N LEU A 29 -4.26 2.24 -1.73
CA LEU A 29 -4.75 1.36 -0.67
C LEU A 29 -4.52 2.02 0.69
N GLU A 30 -5.39 1.74 1.66
CA GLU A 30 -5.07 1.93 3.06
C GLU A 30 -4.46 0.66 3.65
N VAL A 31 -3.65 0.79 4.71
CA VAL A 31 -3.12 -0.36 5.44
C VAL A 31 -4.24 -1.34 5.84
N GLY A 32 -4.04 -2.61 5.50
CA GLY A 32 -4.97 -3.70 5.71
C GLY A 32 -6.08 -3.82 4.65
N GLN A 33 -6.10 -2.98 3.61
CA GLN A 33 -6.94 -3.22 2.43
C GLN A 33 -6.26 -4.14 1.43
N SER A 34 -7.07 -4.86 0.67
CA SER A 34 -6.63 -5.67 -0.46
C SER A 34 -7.26 -5.18 -1.76
N ALA A 35 -6.52 -5.28 -2.87
CA ALA A 35 -7.07 -5.05 -4.21
C ALA A 35 -6.69 -6.17 -5.18
N PRO A 36 -7.63 -6.63 -6.02
CA PRO A 36 -7.32 -7.61 -7.06
C PRO A 36 -6.46 -6.98 -8.15
N LEU A 37 -5.53 -7.77 -8.69
CA LEU A 37 -4.74 -7.45 -9.87
C LEU A 37 -5.28 -8.19 -11.08
N SER A 38 -5.45 -7.45 -12.17
CA SER A 38 -5.68 -8.06 -13.47
C SER A 38 -4.42 -8.81 -13.90
N SER A 39 -4.55 -10.11 -14.10
CA SER A 39 -3.44 -10.97 -14.49
C SER A 39 -3.95 -12.13 -15.35
N ALA A 40 -3.12 -12.58 -16.30
CA ALA A 40 -3.41 -13.79 -17.04
C ALA A 40 -3.13 -15.03 -16.17
N PRO A 41 -3.84 -16.16 -16.38
CA PRO A 41 -3.55 -17.40 -15.68
C PRO A 41 -2.07 -17.80 -15.79
N GLY A 42 -1.46 -18.18 -14.67
CA GLY A 42 -0.04 -18.57 -14.60
C GLY A 42 0.94 -17.39 -14.58
N ALA A 43 0.45 -16.15 -14.46
CA ALA A 43 1.31 -15.00 -14.18
C ALA A 43 1.94 -15.09 -12.78
N ASN A 44 2.94 -14.25 -12.54
CA ASN A 44 3.59 -14.04 -11.26
C ASN A 44 3.59 -12.55 -10.93
N VAL A 45 3.67 -12.22 -9.65
CA VAL A 45 3.70 -10.85 -9.15
C VAL A 45 4.93 -10.63 -8.26
N LEU A 46 5.63 -9.53 -8.49
CA LEU A 46 6.81 -9.07 -7.74
C LEU A 46 6.66 -7.57 -7.59
N CYS A 47 6.85 -7.12 -6.36
CA CYS A 47 6.93 -5.73 -6.00
C CYS A 47 8.36 -5.42 -5.58
N ASP A 48 8.82 -4.19 -5.83
CA ASP A 48 10.18 -3.79 -5.47
C ASP A 48 10.38 -3.69 -3.95
N ASP A 49 9.34 -3.32 -3.19
CA ASP A 49 9.32 -3.33 -1.71
C ASP A 49 8.21 -4.27 -1.20
N PRO A 50 8.53 -5.55 -0.94
CA PRO A 50 7.57 -6.52 -0.38
C PRO A 50 7.18 -6.20 1.08
N GLY A 51 7.81 -5.22 1.72
CA GLY A 51 7.38 -4.71 3.01
C GLY A 51 6.16 -3.79 2.92
N VAL A 52 5.92 -3.13 1.77
CA VAL A 52 4.78 -2.21 1.56
C VAL A 52 3.51 -2.97 1.22
N VAL A 53 3.62 -3.96 0.34
CA VAL A 53 2.51 -4.85 -0.01
C VAL A 53 2.99 -6.30 -0.10
N ALA A 54 2.11 -7.23 0.26
CA ALA A 54 2.26 -8.64 -0.07
C ALA A 54 1.34 -9.00 -1.25
N SER A 55 1.80 -9.88 -2.14
CA SER A 55 0.95 -10.53 -3.12
C SER A 55 0.43 -11.85 -2.58
N ASP A 56 -0.86 -12.13 -2.80
CA ASP A 56 -1.52 -13.40 -2.52
C ASP A 56 -2.47 -13.76 -3.68
N PHE A 57 -3.16 -14.89 -3.59
CA PHE A 57 -4.19 -15.26 -4.56
C PHE A 57 -5.50 -14.52 -4.24
N ALA A 58 -6.19 -14.07 -5.29
CA ALA A 58 -7.53 -13.53 -5.12
C ALA A 58 -8.48 -14.64 -4.60
N GLU A 59 -9.48 -14.29 -3.79
CA GLU A 59 -10.41 -15.25 -3.19
C GLU A 59 -11.21 -16.06 -4.23
N ASP A 60 -11.43 -15.50 -5.42
CA ASP A 60 -12.07 -16.17 -6.56
C ASP A 60 -11.15 -17.15 -7.31
N GLY A 61 -9.85 -17.20 -6.95
CA GLY A 61 -8.85 -18.08 -7.55
C GLY A 61 -8.43 -17.71 -8.97
N GLY A 62 -8.94 -16.62 -9.54
CA GLY A 62 -8.70 -16.20 -10.92
C GLY A 62 -7.44 -15.36 -11.15
N GLY A 63 -6.71 -15.00 -10.09
CA GLY A 63 -5.54 -14.13 -10.19
C GLY A 63 -4.90 -13.80 -8.85
N PHE A 64 -4.27 -12.64 -8.77
CA PHE A 64 -3.57 -12.17 -7.58
C PHE A 64 -4.33 -11.03 -6.90
N ALA A 65 -4.12 -10.88 -5.60
CA ALA A 65 -4.49 -9.69 -4.85
C ALA A 65 -3.25 -9.10 -4.17
N LEU A 66 -3.21 -7.78 -4.01
CA LEU A 66 -2.21 -7.08 -3.21
C LEU A 66 -2.81 -6.69 -1.86
N LEU A 67 -2.19 -7.14 -0.78
CA LEU A 67 -2.51 -6.73 0.59
C LEU A 67 -1.58 -5.61 1.02
N ALA A 68 -2.13 -4.48 1.43
CA ALA A 68 -1.38 -3.34 1.95
C ALA A 68 -0.90 -3.58 3.40
N LEU A 69 0.43 -3.57 3.61
CA LEU A 69 1.06 -3.91 4.89
C LEU A 69 1.48 -2.68 5.70
N LYS A 70 2.22 -1.75 5.07
CA LYS A 70 2.71 -0.52 5.71
C LYS A 70 2.59 0.67 4.76
N PRO A 71 2.51 1.91 5.28
CA PRO A 71 2.51 3.10 4.44
C PRO A 71 3.80 3.19 3.61
N GLY A 72 3.66 3.59 2.35
CA GLY A 72 4.77 3.69 1.41
C GLY A 72 4.30 3.59 -0.04
N THR A 73 5.26 3.57 -0.96
CA THR A 73 4.99 3.39 -2.39
C THR A 73 5.87 2.26 -2.91
N THR A 74 5.33 1.40 -3.77
CA THR A 74 6.09 0.34 -4.44
C THR A 74 5.59 0.16 -5.87
N LEU A 75 6.49 -0.30 -6.76
CA LEU A 75 6.14 -0.69 -8.12
C LEU A 75 6.02 -2.22 -8.20
N CYS A 76 4.82 -2.70 -8.52
CA CYS A 76 4.53 -4.11 -8.72
C CYS A 76 4.41 -4.44 -10.20
N GLY A 77 5.11 -5.48 -10.64
CA GLY A 77 4.98 -6.03 -11.99
C GLY A 77 4.22 -7.35 -11.98
N VAL A 78 3.45 -7.58 -13.05
CA VAL A 78 2.82 -8.86 -13.35
C VAL A 78 3.50 -9.44 -14.59
N TRP A 79 4.03 -10.65 -14.56
CA TRP A 79 4.64 -11.28 -15.75
C TRP A 79 4.27 -12.74 -15.90
N LEU A 80 4.26 -13.21 -17.15
CA LEU A 80 4.25 -14.63 -17.48
C LEU A 80 5.69 -15.13 -17.63
N VAL A 81 5.92 -16.40 -17.31
CA VAL A 81 7.25 -17.01 -17.47
C VAL A 81 7.72 -16.86 -18.93
N GLY A 82 8.91 -16.29 -19.11
CA GLY A 82 9.51 -16.06 -20.43
C GLY A 82 9.01 -14.82 -21.19
N GLN A 83 8.16 -13.97 -20.59
CA GLN A 83 7.66 -12.73 -21.21
C GLN A 83 8.07 -11.47 -20.45
N LYS A 84 8.00 -10.32 -21.14
CA LYS A 84 8.07 -9.01 -20.50
C LYS A 84 6.86 -8.81 -19.57
N PRO A 85 6.96 -7.95 -18.53
CA PRO A 85 5.84 -7.67 -17.63
C PRO A 85 4.59 -7.28 -18.44
N GLY A 86 3.50 -8.02 -18.23
CA GLY A 86 2.20 -7.80 -18.85
C GLY A 86 1.44 -6.60 -18.27
N GLY A 87 1.86 -6.12 -17.09
CA GLY A 87 1.36 -4.89 -16.47
C GLY A 87 2.28 -4.41 -15.36
N LEU A 88 2.38 -3.09 -15.20
CA LEU A 88 3.06 -2.44 -14.08
C LEU A 88 2.02 -1.65 -13.27
N TYR A 89 2.16 -1.68 -11.95
CA TYR A 89 1.27 -1.04 -11.00
C TYR A 89 2.07 -0.25 -9.97
N ARG A 90 1.93 1.08 -9.96
CA ARG A 90 2.39 1.93 -8.87
C ARG A 90 1.38 1.84 -7.75
N VAL A 91 1.77 1.25 -6.63
CA VAL A 91 0.90 1.09 -5.47
C VAL A 91 1.34 2.07 -4.40
N THR A 92 0.42 2.94 -3.99
CA THR A 92 0.63 3.86 -2.87
C THR A 92 -0.26 3.41 -1.71
N VAL A 93 0.39 3.10 -0.60
CA VAL A 93 -0.27 2.72 0.65
C VAL A 93 -0.26 3.90 1.62
N THR A 94 -1.42 4.31 2.07
CA THR A 94 -1.58 5.31 3.13
C THR A 94 -1.87 4.63 4.47
N ALA A 95 -1.50 5.30 5.56
CA ALA A 95 -1.93 4.86 6.88
C ALA A 95 -3.46 4.82 6.95
N ARG A 96 -4.00 3.78 7.58
CA ARG A 96 -5.42 3.75 7.93
C ARG A 96 -5.71 4.93 8.85
N SER A 97 -6.69 5.75 8.50
CA SER A 97 -7.14 6.78 9.43
C SER A 97 -7.71 6.10 10.68
N SER A 98 -7.12 6.36 11.84
CA SER A 98 -7.65 5.93 13.14
C SER A 98 -8.94 6.70 13.43
N GLY A 99 -10.03 6.32 12.75
CA GLY A 99 -11.35 6.80 13.08
C GLY A 99 -11.72 6.29 14.48
N THR A 100 -12.02 7.24 15.38
CA THR A 100 -12.78 7.04 16.62
C THR A 100 -13.82 5.93 16.49
N GLY A 101 -13.61 4.81 17.18
CA GLY A 101 -14.55 3.67 17.16
C GLY A 101 -13.93 2.28 17.21
N ALA A 102 -12.75 2.10 17.79
CA ALA A 102 -12.42 0.80 18.38
C ALA A 102 -13.06 0.78 19.76
N GLU A 103 -14.29 0.27 19.87
CA GLU A 103 -14.79 -0.19 21.16
C GLU A 103 -13.74 -1.16 21.72
N PRO A 104 -13.20 -0.91 22.94
CA PRO A 104 -12.37 -1.89 23.61
C PRO A 104 -13.24 -3.14 23.79
N ALA A 105 -12.86 -4.25 23.17
CA ALA A 105 -13.45 -5.54 23.49
C ALA A 105 -13.33 -5.72 25.01
N ALA A 106 -14.51 -5.82 25.64
CA ALA A 106 -14.69 -5.76 27.07
C ALA A 106 -13.72 -6.70 27.80
N ASP A 107 -12.97 -6.11 28.72
CA ASP A 107 -12.42 -6.78 29.88
C ASP A 107 -13.62 -7.27 30.72
N ALA A 108 -14.02 -8.53 30.51
CA ALA A 108 -14.95 -9.22 31.38
C ALA A 108 -14.13 -10.14 32.29
N GLY A 109 -13.49 -9.54 33.30
CA GLY A 109 -13.08 -10.26 34.49
C GLY A 109 -14.31 -10.87 35.18
N VAL A 110 -14.25 -12.17 35.46
CA VAL A 110 -14.93 -12.80 36.60
C VAL A 110 -13.92 -13.76 37.22
N ASP A 111 -13.27 -13.27 38.27
CA ASP A 111 -12.66 -14.06 39.33
C ASP A 111 -13.62 -14.06 40.52
N GLY A 112 -13.92 -15.25 41.06
CA GLY A 112 -14.62 -15.49 42.33
C GLY A 112 -15.84 -16.41 42.18
N GLY A 113 -15.92 -17.59 42.79
CA GLY A 113 -15.09 -18.27 43.78
C GLY A 113 -15.65 -19.69 44.05
N PRO A 114 -15.01 -20.50 44.91
CA PRO A 114 -15.36 -21.91 45.11
C PRO A 114 -16.55 -22.11 46.06
N ALA A 115 -17.27 -23.21 45.86
CA ALA A 115 -18.16 -23.84 46.85
C ALA A 115 -17.59 -25.20 47.24
#